data_AF-A0A0N1ILW9-F1
#
_entry.id   AF-A0A0N1ILW9-F1
#
_cell.length_a   1.000
_cell.length_b   1.000
_cell.length_c   1.000
_cell.angle_alpha   90.00
_cell.angle_beta   90.00
_cell.angle_gamma   90.00
#
_symmetry.space_group_name_H-M   'P 1'
#
loop_
_entity.id
_entity.type
_entity.pdbx_description
1 polymer ?
#
loop_
_entity_poly.entity_id
_entity_poly.type
_entity_poly.pdbx_seq_one_letter_code
_entity_poly.pdbx_strand_id
1 'polypeptide(L)'
;MIADVYDDFGRPPLERLTRSGAATYAKRKKCHTKLRRVDESEQDDWLDRARQRVHCSLMCGGTKCRHESWEAMPEEAKRAAAIEGLHSNWVGDDVIASQRPSTSLFVKYPIIAQFRAKHVTGVLNLQEKGEHSSCGPEGIYESSGYSYNGAEDLMPHGISYYEFPWPDMTAPEQDVVLRSVQVMDFHIKQKGKVLVHCHAGLGRTGLLIACYYVYSKRIPSSEAIALVRKTRPGAIQTTRQGQFISGFENHLWRLSQAFRVEISDALIDLGLFIQRQRLVLHGEQADLYKNVPLFLHTILCRLLNLTKDNPEASRLALLSLGPSAAPSDTVLSSCRIAINRRRFRVQNVRDVSILSFLVCDWFRSSSSPALTVEDCDKMVEYKRGYFAKPEGLSLEIRKILSKPARHTLGMVISAFYIISQQVEGTSLTNFAFRCLVDALNHAFNPIKVRHSPQERELIHEFFLDWGASVGDIYFNYEAVPVAHRTIKRIALASSIVLQATKSGDVPPRSSTRSLPRPVLSATAEEPYNPAVRITAVSRVRQQGPLFPTAGPISANSAAAGVLQPPFQMKDSANKTRLWREHLVAYRRDLSDCRRRGSDGEESPLSPAGPNAM
;
A
#
# COMPACT_ATOMS: atom_id res chain seq x y z
N MET A 1 -17.34 -23.22 22.00
CA MET A 1 -16.60 -22.34 22.93
C MET A 1 -15.85 -21.32 22.09
N ILE A 2 -15.92 -20.04 22.43
CA ILE A 2 -15.25 -18.94 21.73
C ILE A 2 -14.56 -18.10 22.81
N ALA A 3 -13.27 -17.81 22.62
CA ALA A 3 -12.46 -16.99 23.52
C ALA A 3 -11.41 -16.22 22.70
N ASP A 4 -10.77 -15.24 23.34
CA ASP A 4 -9.61 -14.47 22.86
C ASP A 4 -9.82 -13.62 21.60
N VAL A 5 -10.93 -12.86 21.59
CA VAL A 5 -10.93 -11.49 21.05
C VAL A 5 -11.53 -10.55 22.10
N TYR A 6 -10.66 -9.95 22.91
CA TYR A 6 -10.99 -8.76 23.70
C TYR A 6 -10.29 -7.54 23.09
N ASP A 7 -11.07 -6.51 22.78
CA ASP A 7 -10.63 -5.17 22.43
C ASP A 7 -11.12 -4.23 23.55
N ASP A 8 -10.22 -3.51 24.22
CA ASP A 8 -10.48 -2.82 25.49
C ASP A 8 -10.32 -1.29 25.39
N PHE A 9 -10.95 -0.70 24.37
CA PHE A 9 -10.96 0.76 24.17
C PHE A 9 -12.36 1.29 23.81
N GLY A 10 -13.28 1.28 24.79
CA GLY A 10 -14.70 1.55 24.54
C GLY A 10 -15.49 2.24 25.67
N ARG A 11 -15.02 3.37 26.22
CA ARG A 11 -15.88 4.27 27.03
C ARG A 11 -15.59 5.76 26.76
N PRO A 12 -16.60 6.59 26.44
CA PRO A 12 -16.48 8.05 26.46
C PRO A 12 -16.49 8.58 27.92
N PRO A 13 -16.01 9.80 28.18
CA PRO A 13 -16.05 10.41 29.52
C PRO A 13 -17.49 10.67 29.98
N LEU A 14 -17.77 10.49 31.27
CA LEU A 14 -19.02 10.95 31.89
C LEU A 14 -18.96 12.45 32.20
N GLU A 15 -20.01 13.18 31.86
CA GLU A 15 -20.32 14.47 32.48
C GLU A 15 -21.03 14.27 33.84
N ARG A 16 -20.55 14.94 34.89
CA ARG A 16 -21.42 15.49 35.94
C ARG A 16 -20.77 16.65 36.70
N LEU A 17 -21.57 17.31 37.53
CA LEU A 17 -21.43 18.72 37.91
C LEU A 17 -21.07 18.97 39.39
N THR A 18 -20.62 20.20 39.63
CA THR A 18 -20.74 21.05 40.84
C THR A 18 -19.92 20.79 42.12
N ARG A 19 -19.24 21.89 42.54
CA ARG A 19 -18.94 22.35 43.93
C ARG A 19 -17.95 21.52 44.76
N SER A 20 -17.14 22.09 45.66
CA SER A 20 -16.81 23.50 45.95
C SER A 20 -15.58 23.59 46.86
N GLY A 21 -14.76 24.65 46.75
CA GLY A 21 -13.67 24.95 47.69
C GLY A 21 -12.86 26.17 47.26
N ALA A 22 -12.39 26.99 48.19
CA ALA A 22 -11.67 28.24 47.91
C ALA A 22 -10.39 28.36 48.73
N ALA A 23 -9.27 28.71 48.07
CA ALA A 23 -8.03 29.12 48.73
C ALA A 23 -7.24 30.10 47.85
N THR A 24 -6.87 31.20 48.50
CA THR A 24 -6.15 32.44 48.14
C THR A 24 -4.76 32.34 47.46
N TYR A 25 -4.34 33.51 46.91
CA TYR A 25 -2.97 33.94 46.52
C TYR A 25 -2.38 33.32 45.21
N ALA A 26 -1.57 34.02 44.40
CA ALA A 26 -1.01 35.39 44.52
C ALA A 26 -0.92 36.13 43.16
N LYS A 27 -0.80 37.46 43.17
CA LYS A 27 -0.58 38.30 41.96
C LYS A 27 0.85 38.15 41.40
N ARG A 28 1.00 38.00 40.07
CA ARG A 28 2.16 38.51 39.32
C ARG A 28 1.73 39.10 37.96
N LYS A 29 2.58 39.98 37.40
CA LYS A 29 2.19 41.00 36.40
C LYS A 29 1.90 40.40 35.01
N LYS A 30 0.86 40.90 34.34
CA LYS A 30 0.75 40.82 32.86
C LYS A 30 1.83 41.69 32.22
N CYS A 31 2.45 41.20 31.16
CA CYS A 31 3.13 42.02 30.16
C CYS A 31 2.45 41.77 28.81
N HIS A 32 1.97 42.82 28.15
CA HIS A 32 1.33 42.72 26.84
C HIS A 32 2.31 43.13 25.74
N THR A 33 3.06 42.18 25.20
CA THR A 33 3.70 42.31 23.88
C THR A 33 2.76 41.77 22.81
N LYS A 34 2.12 42.66 22.04
CA LYS A 34 1.32 42.27 20.88
C LYS A 34 2.25 41.73 19.78
N LEU A 35 2.45 40.42 19.72
CA LEU A 35 2.96 39.78 18.51
C LEU A 35 1.92 39.97 17.40
N ARG A 36 2.24 40.84 16.45
CA ARG A 36 1.46 41.06 15.22
C ARG A 36 1.52 39.78 14.38
N ARG A 37 0.38 39.30 13.87
CA ARG A 37 0.40 38.24 12.84
C ARG A 37 1.20 38.77 11.66
N VAL A 38 2.22 38.02 11.27
CA VAL A 38 2.87 38.16 9.96
C VAL A 38 1.99 37.40 8.97
N ASP A 39 1.85 37.93 7.75
CA ASP A 39 1.20 37.21 6.67
C ASP A 39 2.21 36.19 6.09
N GLU A 40 1.85 34.92 6.00
CA GLU A 40 2.77 33.85 5.55
C GLU A 40 2.92 33.82 4.01
N SER A 41 2.24 34.72 3.27
CA SER A 41 2.13 34.70 1.80
C SER A 41 3.25 35.39 1.01
N GLU A 42 4.00 36.32 1.61
CA GLU A 42 5.13 37.02 0.97
C GLU A 42 6.43 36.79 1.76
N GLN A 43 7.13 35.70 1.45
CA GLN A 43 8.45 35.38 2.03
C GLN A 43 9.55 35.88 1.10
N ASP A 44 10.21 36.96 1.50
CA ASP A 44 11.31 37.59 0.76
C ASP A 44 12.66 36.97 1.18
N ASP A 45 13.27 36.27 0.22
CA ASP A 45 14.29 35.23 0.42
C ASP A 45 15.62 35.78 0.98
N TRP A 46 15.85 37.10 0.88
CA TRP A 46 16.97 37.76 1.55
C TRP A 46 16.68 38.09 3.02
N LEU A 47 15.47 38.58 3.32
CA LEU A 47 15.07 38.98 4.68
C LEU A 47 15.03 37.78 5.62
N ASP A 48 14.55 36.63 5.17
CA ASP A 48 14.52 35.42 6.01
C ASP A 48 15.90 34.80 6.24
N ARG A 49 16.85 34.90 5.28
CA ARG A 49 18.26 34.54 5.52
C ARG A 49 18.91 35.48 6.56
N ALA A 50 18.62 36.79 6.51
CA ALA A 50 19.10 37.74 7.52
C ALA A 50 18.50 37.45 8.92
N ARG A 51 17.20 37.20 9.00
CA ARG A 51 16.51 36.76 10.24
C ARG A 51 17.08 35.44 10.76
N GLN A 52 17.39 34.47 9.89
CA GLN A 52 18.02 33.21 10.27
C GLN A 52 19.41 33.42 10.88
N ARG A 53 20.27 34.29 10.34
CA ARG A 53 21.58 34.60 10.96
C ARG A 53 21.42 35.17 12.37
N VAL A 54 20.48 36.08 12.58
CA VAL A 54 20.16 36.63 13.91
C VAL A 54 19.63 35.53 14.84
N HIS A 55 18.77 34.64 14.34
CA HIS A 55 18.26 33.48 15.09
C HIS A 55 19.38 32.49 15.46
N CYS A 56 20.32 32.19 14.56
CA CYS A 56 21.48 31.34 14.84
C CYS A 56 22.26 31.87 16.05
N SER A 57 22.63 33.16 16.01
CA SER A 57 23.43 33.80 17.06
C SER A 57 22.67 33.93 18.39
N LEU A 58 21.42 34.40 18.38
CA LEU A 58 20.66 34.67 19.60
C LEU A 58 19.95 33.44 20.20
N MET A 59 19.40 32.57 19.35
CA MET A 59 18.61 31.41 19.81
C MET A 59 19.40 30.11 19.84
N CYS A 60 20.34 29.87 18.91
CA CYS A 60 21.08 28.60 18.85
C CYS A 60 22.48 28.66 19.52
N GLY A 61 23.12 29.83 19.54
CA GLY A 61 24.49 30.04 20.06
C GLY A 61 25.57 30.24 18.98
N GLY A 62 25.17 30.45 17.72
CA GLY A 62 26.08 30.70 16.60
C GLY A 62 27.09 29.57 16.39
N THR A 63 28.38 29.91 16.30
CA THR A 63 29.46 28.93 16.16
C THR A 63 29.57 27.96 17.34
N LYS A 64 29.06 28.34 18.52
CA LYS A 64 28.90 27.48 19.71
C LYS A 64 27.48 26.90 19.81
N CYS A 65 26.91 26.49 18.69
CA CYS A 65 25.53 26.00 18.61
C CYS A 65 25.29 24.82 19.57
N ARG A 66 24.37 25.01 20.52
CA ARG A 66 23.99 23.97 21.52
C ARG A 66 23.36 22.71 20.93
N HIS A 67 22.98 22.75 19.65
CA HIS A 67 22.37 21.64 18.92
C HIS A 67 23.38 20.88 18.05
N GLU A 68 24.63 21.36 17.96
CA GLU A 68 25.69 20.75 17.13
C GLU A 68 26.95 20.37 17.92
N SER A 69 27.31 21.09 18.99
CA SER A 69 28.46 20.71 19.84
C SER A 69 28.15 19.46 20.66
N TRP A 70 28.82 18.36 20.28
CA TRP A 70 28.86 17.11 21.04
C TRP A 70 29.39 17.32 22.47
N GLU A 71 30.43 18.14 22.63
CA GLU A 71 31.09 18.38 23.91
C GLU A 71 30.16 18.98 24.94
N ALA A 72 29.27 19.88 24.51
CA ALA A 72 28.26 20.54 25.33
C ALA A 72 27.05 19.64 25.69
N MET A 73 26.94 18.43 25.15
CA MET A 73 25.88 17.50 25.54
C MET A 73 26.07 16.94 26.96
N PRO A 74 25.00 16.69 27.72
CA PRO A 74 25.08 15.94 28.98
C PRO A 74 25.63 14.52 28.78
N GLU A 75 26.38 14.01 29.75
CA GLU A 75 26.97 12.65 29.71
C GLU A 75 25.93 11.52 29.65
N GLU A 76 24.71 11.77 30.08
CA GLU A 76 23.57 10.86 29.86
C GLU A 76 23.18 10.80 28.37
N ALA A 77 23.11 11.95 27.69
CA ALA A 77 22.76 12.04 26.28
C ALA A 77 23.89 11.52 25.37
N LYS A 78 25.16 11.68 25.77
CA LYS A 78 26.33 11.08 25.10
C LYS A 78 26.30 9.55 25.20
N ARG A 79 26.05 8.99 26.39
CA ARG A 79 25.92 7.53 26.58
C ARG A 79 24.69 6.94 25.89
N ALA A 80 23.62 7.71 25.72
CA ALA A 80 22.43 7.33 24.97
C ALA A 80 22.53 7.62 23.45
N ALA A 81 23.69 8.04 22.94
CA ALA A 81 23.87 8.40 21.55
C ALA A 81 23.91 7.17 20.64
N ALA A 82 23.11 7.18 19.57
CA ALA A 82 23.17 6.15 18.53
C ALA A 82 24.50 6.20 17.75
N ILE A 83 25.05 7.39 17.58
CA ILE A 83 26.31 7.71 16.91
C ILE A 83 27.11 8.65 17.82
N GLU A 84 28.32 8.25 18.21
CA GLU A 84 29.24 9.11 18.96
C GLU A 84 29.60 10.34 18.10
N GLY A 85 29.66 11.52 18.71
CA GLY A 85 29.86 12.78 17.99
C GLY A 85 28.57 13.44 17.48
N LEU A 86 27.40 12.77 17.56
CA LEU A 86 26.10 13.35 17.17
C LEU A 86 25.06 13.16 18.28
N HIS A 87 24.32 14.22 18.62
CA HIS A 87 23.09 14.10 19.41
C HIS A 87 22.03 13.32 18.64
N SER A 88 22.05 12.00 18.80
CA SER A 88 21.37 11.03 17.96
C SER A 88 20.77 9.90 18.80
N ASN A 89 19.59 9.37 18.44
CA ASN A 89 18.96 8.27 19.17
C ASN A 89 18.36 7.24 18.21
N TRP A 90 18.39 5.97 18.61
CA TRP A 90 17.66 4.90 17.94
C TRP A 90 16.16 5.07 18.19
N VAL A 91 15.37 5.12 17.12
CA VAL A 91 13.92 5.04 17.16
C VAL A 91 13.52 3.65 16.67
N GLY A 92 13.32 2.75 17.63
CA GLY A 92 13.30 1.31 17.35
C GLY A 92 14.61 0.82 16.74
N ASP A 93 14.58 -0.34 16.09
CA ASP A 93 15.80 -1.06 15.71
C ASP A 93 16.47 -0.53 14.44
N ASP A 94 15.75 0.19 13.57
CA ASP A 94 16.11 0.39 12.15
C ASP A 94 16.41 1.86 11.76
N VAL A 95 16.10 2.81 12.63
CA VAL A 95 16.11 4.25 12.30
C VAL A 95 16.85 5.06 13.36
N ILE A 96 17.76 5.94 12.94
CA ILE A 96 18.44 6.91 13.79
C ILE A 96 17.83 8.31 13.56
N ALA A 97 17.32 8.93 14.63
CA ALA A 97 17.00 10.35 14.65
C ALA A 97 18.23 11.15 15.09
N SER A 98 18.70 12.12 14.32
CA SER A 98 19.96 12.83 14.60
C SER A 98 19.89 14.35 14.38
N GLN A 99 20.75 15.10 15.08
CA GLN A 99 21.23 16.41 14.61
C GLN A 99 21.90 16.29 13.23
N ARG A 100 22.14 17.42 12.55
CA ARG A 100 22.99 17.43 11.36
C ARG A 100 24.44 17.02 11.68
N PRO A 101 25.07 16.17 10.85
CA PRO A 101 26.52 16.02 10.83
C PRO A 101 27.24 17.28 10.32
N SER A 102 28.56 17.28 10.47
CA SER A 102 29.48 18.15 9.74
C SER A 102 30.71 17.37 9.28
N THR A 103 31.46 17.89 8.31
CA THR A 103 32.70 17.26 7.84
C THR A 103 33.75 17.17 8.96
N SER A 104 33.89 18.19 9.83
CA SER A 104 34.68 18.08 11.07
C SER A 104 34.24 16.94 11.99
N LEU A 105 32.93 16.74 12.20
CA LEU A 105 32.42 15.66 13.06
C LEU A 105 32.65 14.27 12.42
N PHE A 106 32.57 14.15 11.09
CA PHE A 106 32.90 12.91 10.40
C PHE A 106 34.34 12.47 10.65
N VAL A 107 35.29 13.40 10.60
CA VAL A 107 36.72 13.16 10.88
C VAL A 107 36.98 12.93 12.37
N LYS A 108 36.36 13.73 13.26
CA LYS A 108 36.66 13.73 14.69
C LYS A 108 36.11 12.51 15.46
N TYR A 109 34.96 11.97 15.04
CA TYR A 109 34.26 10.86 15.72
C TYR A 109 34.07 9.62 14.82
N PRO A 110 35.06 9.28 13.96
CA PRO A 110 35.01 8.30 12.87
C PRO A 110 33.62 7.89 12.36
N ILE A 111 32.75 8.85 12.05
CA ILE A 111 31.30 8.60 11.93
C ILE A 111 30.99 7.64 10.77
N ILE A 112 31.76 7.71 9.67
CA ILE A 112 31.63 6.79 8.54
C ILE A 112 31.90 5.33 8.95
N ALA A 113 32.89 5.12 9.82
CA ALA A 113 33.16 3.79 10.38
C ALA A 113 32.02 3.34 11.32
N GLN A 114 31.47 4.24 12.13
CA GLN A 114 30.29 3.95 12.94
C GLN A 114 29.06 3.60 12.09
N PHE A 115 28.78 4.35 11.01
CA PHE A 115 27.69 4.08 10.08
C PHE A 115 27.83 2.68 9.46
N ARG A 116 29.02 2.32 8.97
CA ARG A 116 29.32 0.99 8.45
C ARG A 116 29.12 -0.11 9.51
N ALA A 117 29.67 0.07 10.71
CA ALA A 117 29.53 -0.89 11.82
C ALA A 117 28.09 -1.05 12.32
N LYS A 118 27.24 -0.04 12.15
CA LYS A 118 25.82 -0.03 12.53
C LYS A 118 24.88 -0.28 11.33
N HIS A 119 25.44 -0.69 10.19
CA HIS A 119 24.74 -0.93 8.92
C HIS A 119 23.83 0.22 8.44
N VAL A 120 24.21 1.47 8.71
CA VAL A 120 23.54 2.65 8.15
C VAL A 120 23.90 2.74 6.66
N THR A 121 22.88 2.59 5.81
CA THR A 121 23.01 2.54 4.34
C THR A 121 22.38 3.74 3.63
N GLY A 122 21.55 4.51 4.34
CA GLY A 122 20.90 5.71 3.81
C GLY A 122 20.91 6.86 4.83
N VAL A 123 21.22 8.06 4.38
CA VAL A 123 21.14 9.31 5.14
C VAL A 123 20.14 10.24 4.45
N LEU A 124 19.10 10.64 5.20
CA LEU A 124 18.07 11.56 4.73
C LEU A 124 18.26 12.93 5.41
N ASN A 125 18.62 13.92 4.59
CA ASN A 125 18.70 15.32 4.97
C ASN A 125 17.35 16.02 4.71
N LEU A 126 16.76 16.62 5.73
CA LEU A 126 15.49 17.35 5.66
C LEU A 126 15.66 18.87 5.64
N GLN A 127 16.90 19.35 5.55
CA GLN A 127 17.27 20.76 5.60
C GLN A 127 17.16 21.44 4.24
N GLU A 128 16.82 22.74 4.24
CA GLU A 128 16.91 23.60 3.06
C GLU A 128 18.33 24.15 2.87
N LYS A 129 18.76 24.34 1.62
CA LYS A 129 20.12 24.86 1.34
C LYS A 129 20.26 26.29 1.84
N GLY A 130 21.31 26.53 2.63
CA GLY A 130 21.54 27.79 3.31
C GLY A 130 20.97 27.89 4.73
N GLU A 131 20.17 26.92 5.20
CA GLU A 131 19.56 27.02 6.53
C GLU A 131 20.59 26.90 7.66
N HIS A 132 20.34 27.63 8.76
CA HIS A 132 21.21 27.65 9.94
C HIS A 132 22.69 27.89 9.58
N SER A 133 22.94 28.78 8.60
CA SER A 133 24.25 29.07 8.01
C SER A 133 25.31 29.62 8.98
N SER A 134 24.90 30.05 10.17
CA SER A 134 25.82 30.53 11.23
C SER A 134 25.81 29.65 12.49
N CYS A 135 25.22 28.44 12.42
CA CYS A 135 25.27 27.46 13.49
C CYS A 135 26.44 26.47 13.29
N GLY A 136 27.12 26.12 14.39
CA GLY A 136 28.23 25.17 14.37
C GLY A 136 29.58 25.81 14.00
N PRO A 137 30.72 25.15 14.29
CA PRO A 137 32.04 25.76 14.17
C PRO A 137 32.44 26.10 12.72
N GLU A 138 31.92 25.36 11.75
CA GLU A 138 32.21 25.51 10.31
C GLU A 138 31.07 26.18 9.53
N GLY A 139 29.89 26.38 10.14
CA GLY A 139 28.71 26.92 9.46
C GLY A 139 28.16 25.99 8.38
N ILE A 140 28.26 26.42 7.12
CA ILE A 140 27.89 25.64 5.92
C ILE A 140 28.89 25.88 4.78
N TYR A 141 29.10 24.87 3.94
CA TYR A 141 29.88 24.98 2.72
C TYR A 141 29.04 25.57 1.58
N GLU A 142 29.62 26.49 0.82
CA GLU A 142 28.96 27.11 -0.35
C GLU A 142 28.70 26.08 -1.47
N SER A 143 29.55 25.06 -1.60
CA SER A 143 29.43 23.99 -2.61
C SER A 143 28.22 23.07 -2.40
N SER A 144 27.79 22.83 -1.16
CA SER A 144 26.65 21.95 -0.84
C SER A 144 25.41 22.69 -0.33
N GLY A 145 25.60 23.88 0.26
CA GLY A 145 24.56 24.60 1.01
C GLY A 145 24.30 24.02 2.42
N TYR A 146 25.13 23.08 2.89
CA TYR A 146 24.97 22.37 4.16
C TYR A 146 26.30 22.31 4.96
N SER A 147 26.25 21.80 6.19
CA SER A 147 27.41 21.66 7.10
C SER A 147 28.38 20.53 6.71
N TYR A 148 28.10 19.81 5.62
CA TYR A 148 28.92 18.76 5.02
C TYR A 148 28.55 18.59 3.54
N ASN A 149 29.25 17.73 2.79
CA ASN A 149 28.88 17.36 1.42
C ASN A 149 28.49 15.89 1.35
N GLY A 150 27.18 15.59 1.41
CA GLY A 150 26.69 14.22 1.40
C GLY A 150 27.06 13.39 0.16
N ALA A 151 27.38 14.03 -0.97
CA ALA A 151 27.84 13.32 -2.17
C ALA A 151 29.32 12.89 -2.09
N GLU A 152 30.16 13.65 -1.38
CA GLU A 152 31.60 13.37 -1.22
C GLU A 152 31.87 12.58 0.08
N ASP A 153 31.24 12.97 1.20
CA ASP A 153 31.48 12.40 2.53
C ASP A 153 30.82 11.02 2.75
N LEU A 154 29.75 10.67 2.01
CA LEU A 154 28.95 9.46 2.27
C LEU A 154 28.95 8.45 1.12
N MET A 155 28.70 8.91 -0.12
CA MET A 155 28.47 8.01 -1.25
C MET A 155 29.70 7.15 -1.64
N PRO A 156 30.95 7.65 -1.64
CA PRO A 156 32.14 6.82 -1.86
C PRO A 156 32.31 5.71 -0.83
N HIS A 157 31.68 5.83 0.34
CA HIS A 157 31.72 4.82 1.40
C HIS A 157 30.60 3.78 1.32
N GLY A 158 29.72 3.86 0.32
CA GLY A 158 28.59 2.95 0.10
C GLY A 158 27.31 3.37 0.85
N ILE A 159 27.20 4.64 1.23
CA ILE A 159 26.08 5.17 2.02
C ILE A 159 25.31 6.15 1.13
N SER A 160 24.06 5.82 0.79
CA SER A 160 23.22 6.64 -0.07
C SER A 160 22.80 7.93 0.64
N TYR A 161 22.84 9.05 -0.08
CA TYR A 161 22.44 10.36 0.42
C TYR A 161 21.16 10.85 -0.28
N TYR A 162 20.25 11.46 0.47
CA TYR A 162 18.97 11.96 -0.04
C TYR A 162 18.64 13.32 0.56
N GLU A 163 18.31 14.28 -0.30
CA GLU A 163 17.75 15.57 0.08
C GLU A 163 16.21 15.54 -0.03
N PHE A 164 15.52 15.76 1.09
CA PHE A 164 14.06 15.95 1.16
C PHE A 164 13.75 17.24 1.95
N PRO A 165 14.09 18.42 1.40
CA PRO A 165 13.97 19.70 2.10
C PRO A 165 12.51 20.12 2.35
N TRP A 166 12.26 20.80 3.47
CA TRP A 166 11.12 21.71 3.66
C TRP A 166 11.38 22.68 4.85
N PRO A 167 10.67 23.82 4.94
CA PRO A 167 11.00 24.89 5.89
C PRO A 167 10.99 24.48 7.36
N ASP A 168 11.92 25.05 8.14
CA ASP A 168 12.10 24.64 9.53
C ASP A 168 10.87 24.91 10.41
N MET A 169 10.65 24.05 11.40
CA MET A 169 9.46 24.02 12.28
C MET A 169 8.10 23.80 11.58
N THR A 170 8.02 23.79 10.24
CA THR A 170 6.78 23.54 9.49
C THR A 170 6.48 22.04 9.32
N ALA A 171 5.54 21.72 8.41
CA ALA A 171 5.23 20.39 7.91
C ALA A 171 5.07 20.45 6.37
N PRO A 172 5.51 19.43 5.62
CA PRO A 172 5.57 19.44 4.15
C PRO A 172 4.23 19.02 3.51
N GLU A 173 4.25 18.75 2.20
CA GLU A 173 3.18 18.01 1.53
C GLU A 173 3.20 16.50 1.86
N GLN A 174 2.04 15.85 1.72
CA GLN A 174 1.86 14.41 1.95
C GLN A 174 2.74 13.57 1.00
N ASP A 175 2.83 13.98 -0.26
CA ASP A 175 3.55 13.27 -1.32
C ASP A 175 5.07 13.31 -1.14
N VAL A 176 5.61 14.40 -0.57
CA VAL A 176 7.03 14.50 -0.19
C VAL A 176 7.36 13.44 0.85
N VAL A 177 6.57 13.38 1.93
CA VAL A 177 6.76 12.39 3.01
C VAL A 177 6.51 10.97 2.51
N LEU A 178 5.53 10.74 1.62
CA LEU A 178 5.29 9.42 1.02
C LEU A 178 6.54 8.90 0.28
N ARG A 179 7.17 9.74 -0.54
CA ARG A 179 8.44 9.41 -1.21
C ARG A 179 9.57 9.19 -0.19
N SER A 180 9.72 10.06 0.81
CA SER A 180 10.74 9.92 1.85
C SER A 180 10.62 8.59 2.62
N VAL A 181 9.42 8.19 3.06
CA VAL A 181 9.24 6.95 3.82
C VAL A 181 9.38 5.68 2.96
N GLN A 182 9.14 5.78 1.65
CA GLN A 182 9.41 4.69 0.70
C GLN A 182 10.91 4.45 0.55
N VAL A 183 11.73 5.51 0.49
CA VAL A 183 13.20 5.40 0.53
C VAL A 183 13.68 4.78 1.84
N MET A 184 13.15 5.21 3.00
CA MET A 184 13.48 4.59 4.29
C MET A 184 13.12 3.09 4.32
N ASP A 185 11.91 2.73 3.89
CA ASP A 185 11.43 1.35 3.88
C ASP A 185 12.19 0.45 2.88
N PHE A 186 12.72 1.01 1.79
CA PHE A 186 13.57 0.31 0.83
C PHE A 186 14.88 -0.16 1.49
N HIS A 187 15.64 0.76 2.10
CA HIS A 187 16.89 0.43 2.81
C HIS A 187 16.66 -0.60 3.93
N ILE A 188 15.58 -0.43 4.70
CA ILE A 188 15.28 -1.30 5.86
C ILE A 188 14.82 -2.69 5.42
N LYS A 189 14.06 -2.82 4.33
CA LYS A 189 13.75 -4.12 3.70
C LYS A 189 15.02 -4.84 3.25
N GLN A 190 16.00 -4.10 2.72
CA GLN A 190 17.33 -4.61 2.33
C GLN A 190 18.28 -4.88 3.50
N LYS A 191 17.80 -4.86 4.76
CA LYS A 191 18.57 -5.09 6.01
C LYS A 191 19.58 -4.00 6.36
N GLY A 192 19.59 -2.89 5.63
CA GLY A 192 20.25 -1.67 6.05
C GLY A 192 19.43 -0.92 7.12
N LYS A 193 20.01 0.16 7.61
CA LYS A 193 19.39 1.13 8.53
C LYS A 193 19.53 2.53 7.97
N VAL A 194 18.71 3.47 8.46
CA VAL A 194 18.71 4.85 7.96
C VAL A 194 18.89 5.87 9.07
N LEU A 195 19.64 6.94 8.79
CA LEU A 195 19.73 8.12 9.63
C LEU A 195 18.91 9.25 9.00
N VAL A 196 18.10 9.92 9.81
CA VAL A 196 17.27 11.06 9.41
C VAL A 196 17.65 12.28 10.23
N HIS A 197 17.98 13.39 9.59
CA HIS A 197 18.32 14.64 10.28
C HIS A 197 17.65 15.88 9.67
N CYS A 198 17.37 16.86 10.52
CA CYS A 198 17.32 18.27 10.14
C CYS A 198 18.49 18.97 10.88
N HIS A 199 18.38 20.26 11.24
CA HIS A 199 19.37 20.91 12.09
C HIS A 199 19.53 20.22 13.47
N ALA A 200 18.52 20.30 14.36
CA ALA A 200 18.57 19.73 15.71
C ALA A 200 18.00 18.29 15.82
N GLY A 201 17.39 17.77 14.75
CA GLY A 201 16.85 16.40 14.71
C GLY A 201 15.57 16.15 15.52
N LEU A 202 14.79 17.18 15.84
CA LEU A 202 13.62 17.06 16.73
C LEU A 202 12.28 17.15 15.97
N GLY A 203 11.98 18.29 15.34
CA GLY A 203 10.70 18.54 14.66
C GLY A 203 10.53 17.75 13.36
N ARG A 204 11.21 18.18 12.29
CA ARG A 204 11.11 17.60 10.94
C ARG A 204 11.51 16.12 10.92
N THR A 205 12.62 15.77 11.58
CA THR A 205 13.07 14.38 11.81
C THR A 205 12.00 13.55 12.54
N GLY A 206 11.46 14.04 13.65
CA GLY A 206 10.45 13.30 14.42
C GLY A 206 9.17 13.06 13.62
N LEU A 207 8.76 14.04 12.81
CA LEU A 207 7.61 13.93 11.90
C LEU A 207 7.83 12.83 10.86
N LEU A 208 8.96 12.84 10.15
CA LEU A 208 9.22 11.86 9.10
C LEU A 208 9.33 10.44 9.67
N ILE A 209 10.02 10.28 10.80
CA ILE A 209 10.16 8.96 11.44
C ILE A 209 8.80 8.44 11.93
N ALA A 210 7.96 9.28 12.54
CA ALA A 210 6.60 8.88 12.91
C ALA A 210 5.78 8.45 11.68
N CYS A 211 5.88 9.20 10.57
CA CYS A 211 5.24 8.83 9.31
C CYS A 211 5.77 7.50 8.74
N TYR A 212 7.07 7.22 8.83
CA TYR A 212 7.65 5.92 8.46
C TYR A 212 7.03 4.77 9.27
N TYR A 213 6.85 4.94 10.58
CA TYR A 213 6.20 3.93 11.44
C TYR A 213 4.72 3.70 11.06
N VAL A 214 3.96 4.75 10.76
CA VAL A 214 2.57 4.66 10.23
C VAL A 214 2.53 4.00 8.85
N TYR A 215 3.53 4.25 8.00
CA TYR A 215 3.60 3.72 6.65
C TYR A 215 3.97 2.22 6.62
N SER A 216 5.12 1.88 7.21
CA SER A 216 5.78 0.56 7.12
C SER A 216 5.26 -0.42 8.18
N LYS A 217 5.36 -0.04 9.46
CA LYS A 217 4.97 -0.89 10.60
C LYS A 217 3.45 -0.84 10.88
N ARG A 218 2.72 0.08 10.24
CA ARG A 218 1.23 0.22 10.20
C ARG A 218 0.55 0.57 11.53
N ILE A 219 1.30 1.03 12.52
CA ILE A 219 0.76 1.51 13.80
C ILE A 219 -0.01 2.85 13.62
N PRO A 220 -0.93 3.21 14.53
CA PRO A 220 -1.58 4.52 14.55
C PRO A 220 -0.60 5.70 14.66
N SER A 221 -1.01 6.88 14.18
CA SER A 221 -0.25 8.12 14.31
C SER A 221 0.05 8.48 15.76
N SER A 222 -0.90 8.25 16.69
CA SER A 222 -0.73 8.47 18.12
C SER A 222 0.38 7.61 18.73
N GLU A 223 0.41 6.31 18.40
CA GLU A 223 1.47 5.38 18.85
C GLU A 223 2.83 5.73 18.24
N ALA A 224 2.87 6.11 16.95
CA ALA A 224 4.11 6.54 16.29
C ALA A 224 4.68 7.83 16.92
N ILE A 225 3.83 8.82 17.25
CA ILE A 225 4.21 10.03 17.97
C ILE A 225 4.76 9.68 19.37
N ALA A 226 4.09 8.77 20.09
CA ALA A 226 4.51 8.34 21.43
C ALA A 226 5.85 7.58 21.40
N LEU A 227 6.05 6.68 20.44
CA LEU A 227 7.31 5.95 20.23
C LEU A 227 8.48 6.92 20.00
N VAL A 228 8.35 7.81 19.01
CA VAL A 228 9.39 8.80 18.66
C VAL A 228 9.76 9.67 19.87
N ARG A 229 8.76 10.17 20.62
CA ARG A 229 8.98 11.02 21.79
C ARG A 229 9.57 10.26 22.99
N LYS A 230 9.27 8.97 23.15
CA LYS A 230 9.89 8.11 24.18
C LYS A 230 11.38 7.91 23.92
N THR A 231 11.78 7.70 22.66
CA THR A 231 13.19 7.49 22.27
C THR A 231 13.99 8.78 22.10
N ARG A 232 13.31 9.90 21.77
CA ARG A 232 13.94 11.22 21.61
C ARG A 232 13.03 12.31 22.22
N PRO A 233 13.19 12.62 23.52
CA PRO A 233 12.41 13.65 24.20
C PRO A 233 12.47 14.99 23.46
N GLY A 234 11.33 15.69 23.40
CA GLY A 234 11.20 16.97 22.67
C GLY A 234 11.03 16.84 21.15
N ALA A 235 11.07 15.64 20.57
CA ALA A 235 10.75 15.44 19.15
C ALA A 235 9.27 15.73 18.81
N ILE A 236 9.01 16.08 17.55
CA ILE A 236 7.70 16.52 17.03
C ILE A 236 7.25 17.78 17.79
N GLN A 237 7.86 18.91 17.45
CA GLN A 237 7.90 20.11 18.29
C GLN A 237 6.63 20.98 18.22
N THR A 238 5.81 20.85 17.17
CA THR A 238 4.63 21.70 16.97
C THR A 238 3.34 20.90 16.82
N THR A 239 2.20 21.51 17.18
CA THR A 239 0.87 20.93 16.95
C THR A 239 0.60 20.69 15.46
N ARG A 240 1.10 21.57 14.57
CA ARG A 240 1.03 21.43 13.10
C ARG A 240 1.72 20.14 12.64
N GLN A 241 2.87 19.80 13.22
CA GLN A 241 3.57 18.53 12.95
C GLN A 241 2.80 17.30 13.47
N GLY A 242 2.23 17.37 14.69
CA GLY A 242 1.39 16.29 15.23
C GLY A 242 0.13 16.03 14.39
N GLN A 243 -0.55 17.11 13.98
CA GLN A 243 -1.72 17.06 13.09
C GLN A 243 -1.35 16.51 11.71
N PHE A 244 -0.19 16.87 11.16
CA PHE A 244 0.29 16.34 9.88
C PHE A 244 0.41 14.80 9.89
N ILE A 245 0.97 14.20 10.95
CA ILE A 245 1.18 12.74 11.02
C ILE A 245 -0.18 12.00 11.02
N SER A 246 -1.19 12.53 11.71
CA SER A 246 -2.57 12.01 11.61
C SER A 246 -3.23 12.31 10.25
N GLY A 247 -2.88 13.42 9.61
CA GLY A 247 -3.23 13.69 8.22
C GLY A 247 -2.66 12.67 7.25
N PHE A 248 -1.41 12.23 7.47
CA PHE A 248 -0.71 11.22 6.70
C PHE A 248 -1.30 9.81 6.89
N GLU A 249 -1.70 9.42 8.11
CA GLU A 249 -2.46 8.18 8.32
C GLU A 249 -3.78 8.18 7.51
N ASN A 250 -4.50 9.31 7.52
CA ASN A 250 -5.74 9.47 6.76
C ASN A 250 -5.53 9.53 5.24
N HIS A 251 -4.44 10.14 4.76
CA HIS A 251 -4.05 10.15 3.36
C HIS A 251 -3.72 8.73 2.88
N LEU A 252 -2.90 7.99 3.63
CA LEU A 252 -2.60 6.59 3.32
C LEU A 252 -3.85 5.71 3.32
N TRP A 253 -4.78 5.89 4.26
CA TRP A 253 -6.07 5.20 4.27
C TRP A 253 -6.86 5.45 2.97
N ARG A 254 -6.95 6.70 2.50
CA ARG A 254 -7.64 7.05 1.24
C ARG A 254 -6.99 6.40 0.02
N LEU A 255 -5.66 6.28 0.01
CA LEU A 255 -4.93 5.58 -1.07
C LEU A 255 -5.06 4.06 -0.98
N SER A 256 -5.17 3.47 0.21
CA SER A 256 -5.32 2.02 0.41
C SER A 256 -6.78 1.54 0.54
N GLN A 257 -7.75 2.39 0.26
CA GLN A 257 -9.17 2.08 0.42
C GLN A 257 -9.65 1.12 -0.68
N ALA A 258 -9.85 -0.15 -0.29
CA ALA A 258 -10.38 -1.21 -1.14
C ALA A 258 -11.91 -1.29 -1.09
N PHE A 259 -12.52 -1.09 0.09
CA PHE A 259 -13.96 -1.23 0.31
C PHE A 259 -14.62 0.10 0.67
N ARG A 260 -15.89 0.24 0.28
CA ARG A 260 -16.74 1.33 0.80
C ARG A 260 -17.11 1.04 2.25
N VAL A 261 -17.16 2.10 3.05
CA VAL A 261 -17.53 2.09 4.47
C VAL A 261 -18.41 3.33 4.67
N GLU A 262 -19.39 3.26 5.58
CA GLU A 262 -20.47 4.26 5.75
C GLU A 262 -19.99 5.71 5.88
N ILE A 263 -18.78 5.91 6.41
CA ILE A 263 -18.13 7.23 6.63
C ILE A 263 -17.36 7.70 5.37
N SER A 264 -17.65 7.17 4.17
CA SER A 264 -16.81 7.40 2.99
C SER A 264 -17.53 7.33 1.63
N ASP A 265 -17.67 8.50 1.00
CA ASP A 265 -18.09 8.67 -0.40
C ASP A 265 -16.99 8.37 -1.43
N ALA A 266 -15.93 7.65 -1.04
CA ALA A 266 -14.84 7.32 -1.95
C ALA A 266 -15.35 6.52 -3.16
N LEU A 267 -15.03 7.01 -4.36
CA LEU A 267 -15.13 6.21 -5.58
C LEU A 267 -14.11 5.08 -5.53
N ILE A 268 -14.58 3.87 -5.82
CA ILE A 268 -13.81 2.63 -5.81
C ILE A 268 -14.15 1.84 -7.08
N ASP A 269 -13.22 1.83 -8.01
CA ASP A 269 -13.21 0.96 -9.18
C ASP A 269 -11.82 0.32 -9.33
N LEU A 270 -11.71 -0.73 -10.14
CA LEU A 270 -10.46 -1.46 -10.34
C LEU A 270 -9.33 -0.60 -10.92
N GLY A 271 -9.64 0.34 -11.82
CA GLY A 271 -8.66 1.23 -12.43
C GLY A 271 -8.09 2.21 -11.41
N LEU A 272 -8.95 2.91 -10.70
CA LEU A 272 -8.60 3.89 -9.67
C LEU A 272 -7.93 3.24 -8.46
N PHE A 273 -8.34 2.03 -8.06
CA PHE A 273 -7.65 1.29 -7.01
C PHE A 273 -6.20 0.95 -7.42
N ILE A 274 -5.99 0.45 -8.65
CA ILE A 274 -4.65 0.13 -9.16
C ILE A 274 -3.80 1.41 -9.35
N GLN A 275 -4.39 2.55 -9.70
CA GLN A 275 -3.70 3.84 -9.72
C GLN A 275 -3.24 4.25 -8.30
N ARG A 276 -4.15 4.28 -7.31
CA ARG A 276 -3.80 4.64 -5.92
C ARG A 276 -2.78 3.67 -5.31
N GLN A 277 -2.91 2.37 -5.58
CA GLN A 277 -1.96 1.34 -5.12
C GLN A 277 -0.52 1.61 -5.61
N ARG A 278 -0.35 2.13 -6.83
CA ARG A 278 0.98 2.49 -7.38
C ARG A 278 1.63 3.71 -6.71
N LEU A 279 0.86 4.55 -6.02
CA LEU A 279 1.41 5.64 -5.19
C LEU A 279 1.90 5.11 -3.84
N VAL A 280 1.25 4.08 -3.30
CA VAL A 280 1.57 3.50 -1.97
C VAL A 280 2.70 2.48 -2.06
N LEU A 281 2.70 1.59 -3.05
CA LEU A 281 3.71 0.55 -3.22
C LEU A 281 4.97 1.07 -3.92
N HIS A 282 6.12 0.49 -3.55
CA HIS A 282 7.44 0.85 -4.05
C HIS A 282 8.34 -0.40 -4.17
N GLY A 283 9.50 -0.26 -4.81
CA GLY A 283 10.43 -1.36 -5.07
C GLY A 283 9.76 -2.54 -5.77
N GLU A 284 10.18 -3.76 -5.43
CA GLU A 284 9.64 -5.00 -5.99
C GLU A 284 8.11 -5.09 -5.88
N GLN A 285 7.51 -4.56 -4.81
CA GLN A 285 6.06 -4.59 -4.61
C GLN A 285 5.32 -3.72 -5.65
N ALA A 286 5.91 -2.62 -6.12
CA ALA A 286 5.30 -1.82 -7.18
C ALA A 286 5.28 -2.55 -8.53
N ASP A 287 6.32 -3.33 -8.84
CA ASP A 287 6.43 -4.06 -10.11
C ASP A 287 5.61 -5.36 -10.13
N LEU A 288 5.62 -6.12 -9.03
CA LEU A 288 4.82 -7.35 -8.90
C LEU A 288 3.32 -7.04 -8.94
N TYR A 289 2.87 -5.99 -8.22
CA TYR A 289 1.46 -5.63 -8.08
C TYR A 289 1.01 -4.51 -9.04
N LYS A 290 1.77 -4.27 -10.12
CA LYS A 290 1.52 -3.19 -11.10
C LYS A 290 0.15 -3.28 -11.80
N ASN A 291 -0.47 -4.46 -11.85
CA ASN A 291 -1.72 -4.73 -12.58
C ASN A 291 -2.75 -5.57 -11.78
N VAL A 292 -2.49 -5.89 -10.50
CA VAL A 292 -3.37 -6.70 -9.66
C VAL A 292 -3.43 -6.15 -8.23
N PRO A 293 -4.57 -6.21 -7.51
CA PRO A 293 -4.67 -5.72 -6.14
C PRO A 293 -3.90 -6.63 -5.17
N LEU A 294 -3.00 -6.04 -4.38
CA LEU A 294 -2.18 -6.74 -3.39
C LEU A 294 -3.04 -7.48 -2.35
N PHE A 295 -4.05 -6.80 -1.80
CA PHE A 295 -4.90 -7.41 -0.76
C PHE A 295 -5.69 -8.60 -1.32
N LEU A 296 -6.23 -8.48 -2.54
CA LEU A 296 -7.00 -9.53 -3.21
C LEU A 296 -6.11 -10.75 -3.53
N HIS A 297 -4.94 -10.53 -4.10
CA HIS A 297 -3.95 -11.58 -4.34
C HIS A 297 -3.56 -12.33 -3.05
N THR A 298 -3.38 -11.59 -1.95
CA THR A 298 -3.03 -12.20 -0.65
C THR A 298 -4.20 -13.02 -0.06
N ILE A 299 -5.45 -12.58 -0.26
CA ILE A 299 -6.66 -13.34 0.08
C ILE A 299 -6.72 -14.64 -0.74
N LEU A 300 -6.54 -14.57 -2.06
CA LEU A 300 -6.55 -15.75 -2.93
C LEU A 300 -5.44 -16.75 -2.56
N CYS A 301 -4.22 -16.28 -2.23
CA CYS A 301 -3.13 -17.15 -1.80
C CYS A 301 -3.42 -17.86 -0.46
N ARG A 302 -4.01 -17.17 0.53
CA ARG A 302 -4.42 -17.83 1.79
C ARG A 302 -5.57 -18.82 1.54
N LEU A 303 -6.54 -18.47 0.69
CA LEU A 303 -7.64 -19.34 0.32
C LEU A 303 -7.15 -20.63 -0.37
N LEU A 304 -6.25 -20.51 -1.34
CA LEU A 304 -5.61 -21.66 -2.00
C LEU A 304 -4.84 -22.54 -1.02
N ASN A 305 -4.11 -21.97 -0.05
CA ASN A 305 -3.42 -22.74 0.99
C ASN A 305 -4.38 -23.47 1.96
N LEU A 306 -5.55 -22.90 2.26
CA LEU A 306 -6.56 -23.52 3.14
C LEU A 306 -7.42 -24.58 2.45
N THR A 307 -7.60 -24.45 1.13
CA THR A 307 -8.40 -25.37 0.30
C THR A 307 -7.57 -26.49 -0.31
N LYS A 308 -6.23 -26.34 -0.42
CA LYS A 308 -5.35 -27.37 -1.00
C LYS A 308 -5.48 -28.71 -0.25
N ASP A 309 -5.66 -29.78 -1.02
CA ASP A 309 -5.84 -31.17 -0.56
C ASP A 309 -7.04 -31.33 0.41
N ASN A 310 -7.99 -30.38 0.38
CA ASN A 310 -9.13 -30.30 1.29
C ASN A 310 -10.44 -30.06 0.51
N PRO A 311 -11.13 -31.13 0.08
CA PRO A 311 -12.37 -31.03 -0.69
C PRO A 311 -13.51 -30.30 0.04
N GLU A 312 -13.62 -30.44 1.37
CA GLU A 312 -14.71 -29.80 2.11
C GLU A 312 -14.48 -28.29 2.28
N ALA A 313 -13.26 -27.86 2.58
CA ALA A 313 -12.92 -26.42 2.53
C ALA A 313 -13.07 -25.84 1.11
N SER A 314 -12.74 -26.63 0.08
CA SER A 314 -12.95 -26.24 -1.32
C SER A 314 -14.44 -26.09 -1.65
N ARG A 315 -15.28 -27.03 -1.20
CA ARG A 315 -16.74 -26.99 -1.35
C ARG A 315 -17.34 -25.78 -0.66
N LEU A 316 -16.95 -25.52 0.59
CA LEU A 316 -17.39 -24.35 1.35
C LEU A 316 -16.97 -23.04 0.66
N ALA A 317 -15.71 -22.92 0.22
CA ALA A 317 -15.21 -21.75 -0.49
C ALA A 317 -16.05 -21.41 -1.75
N LEU A 318 -16.40 -22.43 -2.54
CA LEU A 318 -17.20 -22.28 -3.77
C LEU A 318 -18.66 -21.90 -3.45
N LEU A 319 -19.25 -22.45 -2.39
CA LEU A 319 -20.60 -22.09 -1.93
C LEU A 319 -20.64 -20.64 -1.39
N SER A 320 -19.59 -20.20 -0.70
CA SER A 320 -19.50 -18.86 -0.08
C SER A 320 -19.26 -17.70 -1.05
N LEU A 321 -19.18 -17.97 -2.36
CA LEU A 321 -19.16 -16.92 -3.39
C LEU A 321 -20.51 -16.20 -3.52
N GLY A 322 -21.62 -16.85 -3.20
CA GLY A 322 -22.98 -16.31 -3.36
C GLY A 322 -23.33 -15.18 -2.37
N PRO A 323 -24.21 -14.23 -2.74
CA PRO A 323 -24.64 -13.15 -1.83
C PRO A 323 -25.42 -13.66 -0.61
N SER A 324 -26.02 -14.85 -0.69
CA SER A 324 -26.71 -15.54 0.40
C SER A 324 -25.77 -16.11 1.47
N ALA A 325 -24.46 -16.15 1.22
CA ALA A 325 -23.44 -16.64 2.16
C ALA A 325 -22.68 -15.50 2.86
N ALA A 326 -23.32 -14.33 3.01
CA ALA A 326 -22.73 -13.17 3.67
C ALA A 326 -22.43 -13.46 5.16
N PRO A 327 -21.21 -13.17 5.64
CA PRO A 327 -20.94 -13.05 7.06
C PRO A 327 -21.80 -11.93 7.69
N SER A 328 -21.99 -11.96 9.00
CA SER A 328 -22.73 -10.88 9.69
C SER A 328 -22.09 -9.51 9.47
N ASP A 329 -22.91 -8.46 9.41
CA ASP A 329 -22.46 -7.09 9.10
C ASP A 329 -21.31 -6.61 10.01
N THR A 330 -21.31 -7.02 11.28
CA THR A 330 -20.22 -6.75 12.22
C THR A 330 -18.89 -7.35 11.76
N VAL A 331 -18.88 -8.63 11.35
CA VAL A 331 -17.68 -9.33 10.86
C VAL A 331 -17.23 -8.75 9.53
N LEU A 332 -18.18 -8.50 8.62
CA LEU A 332 -17.90 -7.97 7.29
C LEU A 332 -17.35 -6.53 7.37
N SER A 333 -17.97 -5.65 8.16
CA SER A 333 -17.50 -4.29 8.43
C SER A 333 -16.10 -4.28 9.07
N SER A 334 -15.86 -5.13 10.09
CA SER A 334 -14.54 -5.28 10.71
C SER A 334 -13.47 -5.70 9.69
N CYS A 335 -13.78 -6.65 8.80
CA CYS A 335 -12.87 -7.07 7.73
C CYS A 335 -12.60 -5.94 6.73
N ARG A 336 -13.63 -5.26 6.23
CA ARG A 336 -13.51 -4.12 5.30
C ARG A 336 -12.66 -2.99 5.89
N ILE A 337 -12.91 -2.61 7.15
CA ILE A 337 -12.13 -1.59 7.88
C ILE A 337 -10.68 -2.05 8.06
N ALA A 338 -10.44 -3.30 8.47
CA ALA A 338 -9.09 -3.83 8.64
C ALA A 338 -8.30 -3.85 7.31
N ILE A 339 -8.94 -4.19 6.19
CA ILE A 339 -8.30 -4.19 4.86
C ILE A 339 -7.94 -2.77 4.47
N ASN A 340 -8.87 -1.83 4.57
CA ASN A 340 -8.65 -0.42 4.25
C ASN A 340 -7.56 0.24 5.13
N ARG A 341 -7.47 -0.10 6.44
CA ARG A 341 -6.37 0.33 7.33
C ARG A 341 -5.03 -0.37 7.04
N ARG A 342 -4.99 -1.30 6.09
CA ARG A 342 -3.85 -2.23 5.83
C ARG A 342 -3.49 -3.09 7.06
N ARG A 343 -4.40 -3.23 8.04
CA ARG A 343 -4.22 -3.99 9.29
C ARG A 343 -4.79 -5.43 9.24
N PHE A 344 -5.48 -5.81 8.16
CA PHE A 344 -6.01 -7.17 7.97
C PHE A 344 -4.90 -8.23 7.90
N ARG A 345 -4.79 -9.03 8.96
CA ARG A 345 -3.85 -10.16 9.08
C ARG A 345 -4.44 -11.39 8.40
N VAL A 346 -4.54 -11.37 7.07
CA VAL A 346 -5.14 -12.43 6.26
C VAL A 346 -4.57 -13.83 6.57
N GLN A 347 -3.29 -13.95 6.91
CA GLN A 347 -2.65 -15.21 7.30
C GLN A 347 -3.19 -15.81 8.60
N ASN A 348 -3.83 -15.00 9.47
CA ASN A 348 -4.51 -15.48 10.68
C ASN A 348 -5.94 -15.96 10.39
N VAL A 349 -6.51 -15.62 9.23
CA VAL A 349 -7.84 -16.08 8.83
C VAL A 349 -7.74 -17.55 8.41
N ARG A 350 -8.61 -18.38 8.98
CA ARG A 350 -8.77 -19.81 8.65
C ARG A 350 -10.13 -20.12 8.02
N ASP A 351 -11.08 -19.20 8.14
CA ASP A 351 -12.41 -19.33 7.56
C ASP A 351 -12.39 -19.02 6.07
N VAL A 352 -12.53 -20.07 5.26
CA VAL A 352 -12.59 -19.99 3.80
C VAL A 352 -13.88 -19.34 3.29
N SER A 353 -14.95 -19.30 4.09
CA SER A 353 -16.21 -18.65 3.72
C SER A 353 -16.04 -17.13 3.67
N ILE A 354 -15.47 -16.55 4.74
CA ILE A 354 -15.15 -15.12 4.84
C ILE A 354 -14.17 -14.71 3.73
N LEU A 355 -13.11 -15.48 3.49
CA LEU A 355 -12.13 -15.19 2.45
C LEU A 355 -12.75 -15.21 1.04
N SER A 356 -13.60 -16.19 0.73
CA SER A 356 -14.25 -16.32 -0.59
C SER A 356 -15.32 -15.24 -0.79
N PHE A 357 -16.11 -14.95 0.24
CA PHE A 357 -17.09 -13.87 0.19
C PHE A 357 -16.43 -12.51 -0.03
N LEU A 358 -15.32 -12.20 0.67
CA LEU A 358 -14.59 -10.93 0.51
C LEU A 358 -14.06 -10.68 -0.90
N VAL A 359 -13.76 -11.73 -1.68
CA VAL A 359 -13.38 -11.59 -3.11
C VAL A 359 -14.56 -11.02 -3.91
N CYS A 360 -15.74 -11.63 -3.80
CA CYS A 360 -16.93 -11.17 -4.52
C CYS A 360 -17.50 -9.86 -3.97
N ASP A 361 -17.45 -9.66 -2.65
CA ASP A 361 -17.91 -8.44 -1.98
C ASP A 361 -17.15 -7.21 -2.46
N TRP A 362 -15.86 -7.34 -2.78
CA TRP A 362 -15.07 -6.24 -3.31
C TRP A 362 -15.62 -5.72 -4.65
N PHE A 363 -15.95 -6.63 -5.56
CA PHE A 363 -16.55 -6.26 -6.84
C PHE A 363 -17.99 -5.73 -6.66
N ARG A 364 -18.82 -6.40 -5.84
CA ARG A 364 -20.22 -5.99 -5.57
C ARG A 364 -20.34 -4.62 -4.91
N SER A 365 -19.39 -4.25 -4.03
CA SER A 365 -19.37 -2.97 -3.29
C SER A 365 -18.68 -1.82 -4.04
N SER A 366 -18.16 -2.08 -5.25
CA SER A 366 -17.56 -1.08 -6.12
C SER A 366 -18.54 0.02 -6.57
N SER A 367 -17.98 1.14 -7.03
CA SER A 367 -18.72 2.26 -7.63
C SER A 367 -19.07 2.03 -9.10
N SER A 368 -18.35 1.15 -9.80
CA SER A 368 -18.63 0.71 -11.17
C SER A 368 -18.15 -0.73 -11.36
N PRO A 369 -18.89 -1.57 -12.09
CA PRO A 369 -18.60 -2.99 -12.22
C PRO A 369 -17.24 -3.24 -12.88
N ALA A 370 -16.64 -4.39 -12.60
CA ALA A 370 -15.35 -4.79 -13.16
C ALA A 370 -15.45 -5.31 -14.61
N LEU A 371 -16.67 -5.60 -15.06
CA LEU A 371 -17.06 -5.79 -16.45
C LEU A 371 -18.06 -4.70 -16.85
N THR A 372 -17.83 -4.04 -17.97
CA THR A 372 -18.79 -3.10 -18.56
C THR A 372 -19.81 -3.80 -19.46
N VAL A 373 -20.84 -3.07 -19.88
CA VAL A 373 -21.78 -3.53 -20.93
C VAL A 373 -21.01 -3.99 -22.17
N GLU A 374 -20.08 -3.15 -22.63
CA GLU A 374 -19.27 -3.34 -23.83
C GLU A 374 -18.32 -4.54 -23.72
N ASP A 375 -17.83 -4.87 -22.51
CA ASP A 375 -17.04 -6.07 -22.29
C ASP A 375 -17.89 -7.34 -22.49
N CYS A 376 -19.07 -7.37 -21.87
CA CYS A 376 -19.99 -8.49 -21.93
C CYS A 376 -20.59 -8.68 -23.33
N ASP A 377 -20.92 -7.60 -24.03
CA ASP A 377 -21.44 -7.66 -25.42
C ASP A 377 -20.41 -8.29 -26.37
N LYS A 378 -19.11 -7.95 -26.23
CA LYS A 378 -18.03 -8.57 -27.02
C LYS A 378 -17.78 -10.04 -26.65
N MET A 379 -17.95 -10.43 -25.38
CA MET A 379 -17.88 -11.85 -24.97
C MET A 379 -19.01 -12.66 -25.59
N VAL A 380 -20.22 -12.08 -25.64
CA VAL A 380 -21.39 -12.65 -26.33
C VAL A 380 -21.16 -12.75 -27.84
N GLU A 381 -20.61 -11.70 -28.47
CA GLU A 381 -20.27 -11.69 -29.90
C GLU A 381 -19.26 -12.80 -30.24
N TYR A 382 -18.16 -12.91 -29.49
CA TYR A 382 -17.17 -13.97 -29.64
C TYR A 382 -17.79 -15.37 -29.53
N LYS A 383 -18.66 -15.60 -28.55
CA LYS A 383 -19.35 -16.87 -28.35
C LYS A 383 -20.37 -17.19 -29.45
N ARG A 384 -21.02 -16.17 -30.02
CA ARG A 384 -21.94 -16.32 -31.18
C ARG A 384 -21.20 -16.57 -32.49
N GLY A 385 -20.05 -15.94 -32.71
CA GLY A 385 -19.28 -15.97 -33.96
C GLY A 385 -18.44 -17.23 -34.21
N TYR A 386 -18.90 -18.41 -33.76
CA TYR A 386 -18.06 -19.59 -33.57
C TYR A 386 -17.77 -20.40 -34.86
N PHE A 387 -17.08 -19.79 -35.83
CA PHE A 387 -16.44 -20.48 -36.95
C PHE A 387 -14.94 -20.14 -37.03
N ALA A 388 -14.11 -21.11 -36.62
CA ALA A 388 -12.72 -21.33 -37.02
C ALA A 388 -11.81 -20.09 -37.22
N LYS A 389 -11.57 -19.28 -36.17
CA LYS A 389 -10.42 -18.36 -36.12
C LYS A 389 -9.29 -18.93 -35.26
N PRO A 390 -8.04 -19.04 -35.76
CA PRO A 390 -6.93 -19.68 -35.03
C PRO A 390 -6.30 -18.79 -33.93
N GLU A 391 -6.72 -17.52 -33.80
CA GLU A 391 -6.09 -16.56 -32.88
C GLU A 391 -6.35 -16.84 -31.39
N GLY A 392 -7.44 -17.58 -31.09
CA GLY A 392 -7.74 -18.12 -29.76
C GLY A 392 -8.25 -17.13 -28.70
N LEU A 393 -8.96 -17.67 -27.71
CA LEU A 393 -9.54 -16.96 -26.56
C LEU A 393 -8.55 -16.00 -25.86
N SER A 394 -7.29 -16.40 -25.75
CA SER A 394 -6.21 -15.62 -25.14
C SER A 394 -5.83 -14.33 -25.88
N LEU A 395 -6.26 -14.12 -27.13
CA LEU A 395 -6.15 -12.83 -27.83
C LEU A 395 -7.39 -11.96 -27.61
N GLU A 396 -8.59 -12.53 -27.69
CA GLU A 396 -9.85 -11.79 -27.50
C GLU A 396 -9.95 -11.18 -26.11
N ILE A 397 -9.51 -11.90 -25.07
CA ILE A 397 -9.38 -11.36 -23.71
C ILE A 397 -8.46 -10.11 -23.65
N ARG A 398 -7.56 -9.90 -24.63
CA ARG A 398 -6.73 -8.68 -24.75
C ARG A 398 -7.38 -7.56 -25.56
N LYS A 399 -8.28 -7.89 -26.49
CA LYS A 399 -9.08 -6.95 -27.29
C LYS A 399 -10.25 -6.40 -26.48
N ILE A 400 -10.84 -7.22 -25.61
CA ILE A 400 -11.92 -6.88 -24.69
C ILE A 400 -11.36 -6.15 -23.45
N LEU A 401 -10.64 -6.87 -22.57
CA LEU A 401 -10.34 -6.37 -21.23
C LEU A 401 -9.05 -5.56 -21.13
N SER A 402 -9.15 -4.42 -20.44
CA SER A 402 -8.00 -3.59 -20.06
C SER A 402 -6.94 -4.40 -19.29
N LYS A 403 -5.66 -3.99 -19.37
CA LYS A 403 -4.55 -4.76 -18.75
C LYS A 403 -4.74 -5.03 -17.23
N PRO A 404 -5.23 -4.08 -16.40
CA PRO A 404 -5.55 -4.37 -14.99
C PRO A 404 -6.74 -5.33 -14.84
N ALA A 405 -7.81 -5.15 -15.63
CA ALA A 405 -8.98 -6.04 -15.61
C ALA A 405 -8.59 -7.48 -15.95
N ARG A 406 -7.97 -7.70 -17.12
CA ARG A 406 -7.53 -9.02 -17.57
C ARG A 406 -6.70 -9.78 -16.53
N HIS A 407 -5.73 -9.12 -15.88
CA HIS A 407 -4.85 -9.79 -14.94
C HIS A 407 -5.47 -9.95 -13.54
N THR A 408 -6.38 -9.06 -13.13
CA THR A 408 -7.11 -9.20 -11.86
C THR A 408 -8.18 -10.29 -11.97
N LEU A 409 -9.00 -10.26 -13.03
CA LEU A 409 -10.03 -11.26 -13.28
C LEU A 409 -9.39 -12.63 -13.55
N GLY A 410 -8.38 -12.71 -14.42
CA GLY A 410 -7.67 -13.96 -14.70
C GLY A 410 -7.03 -14.61 -13.46
N MET A 411 -6.55 -13.81 -12.50
CA MET A 411 -6.04 -14.27 -11.21
C MET A 411 -7.15 -14.82 -10.29
N VAL A 412 -8.31 -14.15 -10.22
CA VAL A 412 -9.49 -14.64 -9.47
C VAL A 412 -10.03 -15.93 -10.10
N ILE A 413 -10.20 -15.95 -11.42
CA ILE A 413 -10.68 -17.10 -12.19
C ILE A 413 -9.75 -18.30 -12.00
N SER A 414 -8.44 -18.11 -12.15
CA SER A 414 -7.43 -19.17 -11.95
C SER A 414 -7.51 -19.74 -10.52
N ALA A 415 -7.66 -18.90 -9.50
CA ALA A 415 -7.79 -19.38 -8.12
C ALA A 415 -9.03 -20.26 -7.92
N PHE A 416 -10.21 -19.80 -8.35
CA PHE A 416 -11.45 -20.59 -8.17
C PHE A 416 -11.55 -21.79 -9.12
N TYR A 417 -10.87 -21.77 -10.27
CA TYR A 417 -10.70 -22.95 -11.13
C TYR A 417 -9.87 -24.04 -10.43
N ILE A 418 -8.74 -23.67 -9.80
CA ILE A 418 -7.94 -24.62 -8.99
C ILE A 418 -8.80 -25.20 -7.86
N ILE A 419 -9.54 -24.37 -7.14
CA ILE A 419 -10.41 -24.81 -6.04
C ILE A 419 -11.51 -25.75 -6.55
N SER A 420 -12.08 -25.49 -7.73
CA SER A 420 -13.13 -26.34 -8.30
C SER A 420 -12.62 -27.69 -8.80
N GLN A 421 -11.33 -27.84 -9.14
CA GLN A 421 -10.76 -29.16 -9.48
C GLN A 421 -10.65 -30.09 -8.25
N GLN A 422 -10.82 -29.58 -7.03
CA GLN A 422 -10.74 -30.36 -5.79
C GLN A 422 -12.10 -30.88 -5.29
N VAL A 423 -13.19 -30.66 -6.05
CA VAL A 423 -14.54 -31.08 -5.66
C VAL A 423 -15.25 -31.75 -6.83
N GLU A 424 -15.79 -32.94 -6.60
CA GLU A 424 -16.62 -33.62 -7.59
C GLU A 424 -17.95 -32.86 -7.80
N GLY A 425 -18.18 -32.36 -9.02
CA GLY A 425 -19.45 -31.75 -9.42
C GLY A 425 -19.31 -30.55 -10.36
N THR A 426 -19.65 -30.75 -11.63
CA THR A 426 -19.77 -29.66 -12.62
C THR A 426 -20.82 -28.62 -12.20
N SER A 427 -21.89 -29.03 -11.53
CA SER A 427 -22.94 -28.15 -11.01
C SER A 427 -22.43 -27.12 -10.00
N LEU A 428 -21.52 -27.50 -9.09
CA LEU A 428 -20.92 -26.57 -8.12
C LEU A 428 -19.91 -25.63 -8.80
N THR A 429 -19.14 -26.14 -9.76
CA THR A 429 -18.24 -25.32 -10.58
C THR A 429 -19.04 -24.24 -11.34
N ASN A 430 -20.14 -24.63 -11.99
CA ASN A 430 -21.00 -23.70 -12.72
C ASN A 430 -21.69 -22.69 -11.79
N PHE A 431 -22.13 -23.11 -10.59
CA PHE A 431 -22.66 -22.20 -9.56
C PHE A 431 -21.62 -21.15 -9.13
N ALA A 432 -20.39 -21.58 -8.85
CA ALA A 432 -19.29 -20.70 -8.44
C ALA A 432 -18.94 -19.68 -9.53
N PHE A 433 -18.80 -20.13 -10.78
CA PHE A 433 -18.49 -19.25 -11.90
C PHE A 433 -19.61 -18.27 -12.23
N ARG A 434 -20.89 -18.67 -12.10
CA ARG A 434 -22.04 -17.76 -12.14
C ARG A 434 -21.97 -16.70 -11.03
N CYS A 435 -21.71 -17.11 -9.79
CA CYS A 435 -21.57 -16.19 -8.66
C CYS A 435 -20.41 -15.18 -8.81
N LEU A 436 -19.33 -15.58 -9.48
CA LEU A 436 -18.20 -14.70 -9.85
C LEU A 436 -18.59 -13.72 -10.95
N VAL A 437 -19.21 -14.18 -12.05
CA VAL A 437 -19.65 -13.31 -13.15
C VAL A 437 -20.72 -12.31 -12.68
N ASP A 438 -21.66 -12.73 -11.84
CA ASP A 438 -22.63 -11.84 -11.20
C ASP A 438 -21.94 -10.81 -10.28
N ALA A 439 -20.87 -11.18 -9.56
CA ALA A 439 -20.11 -10.24 -8.74
C ALA A 439 -19.36 -9.20 -9.59
N LEU A 440 -18.79 -9.62 -10.72
CA LEU A 440 -18.03 -8.75 -11.63
C LEU A 440 -18.92 -7.78 -12.42
N ASN A 441 -20.16 -8.18 -12.73
CA ASN A 441 -21.17 -7.36 -13.41
C ASN A 441 -21.99 -6.46 -12.46
N HIS A 442 -21.89 -6.64 -11.14
CA HIS A 442 -22.63 -5.85 -10.16
C HIS A 442 -21.77 -4.72 -9.56
N ALA A 443 -22.42 -3.62 -9.18
CA ALA A 443 -21.85 -2.51 -8.45
C ALA A 443 -22.91 -1.92 -7.50
N PHE A 444 -22.48 -1.11 -6.52
CA PHE A 444 -23.35 -0.61 -5.45
C PHE A 444 -24.60 0.16 -5.92
N ASN A 445 -24.55 0.79 -7.10
CA ASN A 445 -25.67 1.58 -7.63
C ASN A 445 -25.85 1.35 -9.15
N PRO A 446 -26.62 0.32 -9.56
CA PRO A 446 -26.64 -0.13 -10.95
C PRO A 446 -27.67 0.58 -11.83
N ILE A 447 -27.22 1.11 -12.97
CA ILE A 447 -28.01 0.96 -14.20
C ILE A 447 -28.03 -0.55 -14.48
N LYS A 448 -29.19 -1.19 -14.31
CA LYS A 448 -29.30 -2.64 -14.56
C LYS A 448 -29.21 -2.93 -16.05
N VAL A 449 -28.00 -3.28 -16.48
CA VAL A 449 -27.71 -3.92 -17.77
C VAL A 449 -28.56 -5.19 -17.90
N ARG A 450 -29.21 -5.39 -19.05
CA ARG A 450 -30.15 -6.50 -19.27
C ARG A 450 -29.75 -7.39 -20.45
N HIS A 451 -28.65 -8.11 -20.31
CA HIS A 451 -28.43 -9.32 -21.09
C HIS A 451 -29.55 -10.33 -20.85
N SER A 452 -30.02 -10.95 -21.93
CA SER A 452 -31.01 -12.03 -21.90
C SER A 452 -30.48 -13.27 -21.15
N PRO A 453 -31.34 -14.21 -20.73
CA PRO A 453 -30.89 -15.46 -20.09
C PRO A 453 -29.86 -16.24 -20.93
N GLN A 454 -30.06 -16.26 -22.25
CA GLN A 454 -29.17 -16.91 -23.20
C GLN A 454 -27.79 -16.23 -23.25
N GLU A 455 -27.76 -14.89 -23.31
CA GLU A 455 -26.51 -14.12 -23.38
C GLU A 455 -25.69 -14.23 -22.09
N ARG A 456 -26.35 -14.29 -20.93
CA ARG A 456 -25.68 -14.56 -19.65
C ARG A 456 -24.97 -15.91 -19.66
N GLU A 457 -25.62 -16.95 -20.20
CA GLU A 457 -24.99 -18.28 -20.25
C GLU A 457 -23.78 -18.30 -21.18
N LEU A 458 -23.81 -17.61 -22.33
CA LEU A 458 -22.62 -17.42 -23.16
C LEU A 458 -21.48 -16.73 -22.40
N ILE A 459 -21.77 -15.74 -21.56
CA ILE A 459 -20.78 -15.09 -20.69
C ILE A 459 -20.27 -16.07 -19.61
N HIS A 460 -21.14 -16.88 -18.99
CA HIS A 460 -20.72 -17.92 -18.04
C HIS A 460 -19.77 -18.94 -18.68
N GLU A 461 -20.11 -19.44 -19.87
CA GLU A 461 -19.24 -20.32 -20.64
C GLU A 461 -17.92 -19.66 -21.02
N PHE A 462 -17.91 -18.38 -21.39
CA PHE A 462 -16.67 -17.64 -21.70
C PHE A 462 -15.73 -17.64 -20.49
N PHE A 463 -16.26 -17.47 -19.28
CA PHE A 463 -15.47 -17.52 -18.05
C PHE A 463 -15.00 -18.95 -17.70
N LEU A 464 -15.80 -19.98 -17.99
CA LEU A 464 -15.38 -21.39 -17.83
C LEU A 464 -14.26 -21.77 -18.82
N ASP A 465 -14.41 -21.42 -20.10
CA ASP A 465 -13.37 -21.59 -21.13
C ASP A 465 -12.09 -20.84 -20.73
N TRP A 466 -12.22 -19.63 -20.18
CA TRP A 466 -11.09 -18.84 -19.70
C TRP A 466 -10.42 -19.51 -18.50
N GLY A 467 -11.19 -20.05 -17.55
CA GLY A 467 -10.69 -20.85 -16.42
C GLY A 467 -9.84 -22.03 -16.88
N ALA A 468 -10.39 -22.86 -17.76
CA ALA A 468 -9.66 -23.99 -18.36
C ALA A 468 -8.42 -23.53 -19.16
N SER A 469 -8.51 -22.39 -19.87
CA SER A 469 -7.39 -21.83 -20.66
C SER A 469 -6.28 -21.20 -19.81
N VAL A 470 -6.50 -20.85 -18.53
CA VAL A 470 -5.43 -20.35 -17.64
C VAL A 470 -4.95 -21.36 -16.62
N GLY A 471 -5.78 -22.32 -16.21
CA GLY A 471 -5.41 -23.30 -15.19
C GLY A 471 -4.81 -22.63 -13.95
N ASP A 472 -3.57 -22.98 -13.62
CA ASP A 472 -2.82 -22.49 -12.47
C ASP A 472 -1.75 -21.41 -12.78
N ILE A 473 -1.65 -20.89 -14.01
CA ILE A 473 -0.52 -20.02 -14.43
C ILE A 473 -0.37 -18.71 -13.62
N TYR A 474 -1.39 -18.27 -12.87
CA TYR A 474 -1.27 -17.11 -11.98
C TYR A 474 -0.65 -17.46 -10.61
N PHE A 475 -0.51 -18.74 -10.28
CA PHE A 475 -0.04 -19.24 -8.99
C PHE A 475 1.16 -20.21 -9.10
N ASN A 476 1.37 -20.83 -10.27
CA ASN A 476 2.50 -21.70 -10.57
C ASN A 476 3.51 -20.98 -11.49
N TYR A 477 4.66 -20.57 -10.94
CA TYR A 477 5.68 -19.81 -11.67
C TYR A 477 6.36 -20.61 -12.79
N GLU A 478 6.56 -21.91 -12.62
CA GLU A 478 7.24 -22.77 -13.60
C GLU A 478 6.34 -23.06 -14.80
N ALA A 479 5.02 -23.19 -14.59
CA ALA A 479 4.04 -23.34 -15.67
C ALA A 479 3.93 -22.12 -16.59
N VAL A 480 4.45 -20.93 -16.21
CA VAL A 480 4.28 -19.71 -17.03
C VAL A 480 5.25 -19.65 -18.21
N PRO A 481 4.76 -19.63 -19.48
CA PRO A 481 5.61 -19.49 -20.65
C PRO A 481 6.36 -18.15 -20.67
N VAL A 482 7.61 -18.15 -21.17
CA VAL A 482 8.53 -17.00 -21.13
C VAL A 482 7.95 -15.72 -21.74
N ALA A 483 7.10 -15.85 -22.78
CA ALA A 483 6.42 -14.71 -23.40
C ALA A 483 5.46 -13.97 -22.45
N HIS A 484 4.90 -14.64 -21.45
CA HIS A 484 3.86 -14.09 -20.55
C HIS A 484 4.46 -13.29 -19.38
N ARG A 485 5.40 -12.37 -19.67
CA ARG A 485 6.18 -11.57 -18.70
C ARG A 485 5.37 -10.88 -17.58
N THR A 486 4.09 -10.55 -17.80
CA THR A 486 3.22 -9.97 -16.76
C THR A 486 2.64 -11.05 -15.83
N ILE A 487 2.25 -12.21 -16.37
CA ILE A 487 1.76 -13.34 -15.57
C ILE A 487 2.93 -13.95 -14.77
N LYS A 488 4.12 -14.10 -15.36
CA LYS A 488 5.28 -14.69 -14.66
C LYS A 488 5.74 -13.85 -13.46
N ARG A 489 5.54 -12.52 -13.48
CA ARG A 489 5.68 -11.65 -12.30
C ARG A 489 4.60 -11.90 -11.24
N ILE A 490 3.34 -12.07 -11.62
CA ILE A 490 2.26 -12.36 -10.67
C ILE A 490 2.46 -13.74 -10.04
N ALA A 491 2.83 -14.77 -10.82
CA ALA A 491 3.13 -16.11 -10.32
C ALA A 491 4.38 -16.16 -9.42
N LEU A 492 5.37 -15.29 -9.65
CA LEU A 492 6.50 -15.09 -8.71
C LEU A 492 6.00 -14.52 -7.38
N ALA A 493 5.14 -13.49 -7.41
CA ALA A 493 4.51 -12.95 -6.22
C ALA A 493 3.65 -14.00 -5.50
N SER A 494 2.88 -14.80 -6.24
CA SER A 494 2.13 -15.95 -5.71
C SER A 494 3.04 -16.96 -5.03
N SER A 495 4.18 -17.32 -5.64
CA SER A 495 5.14 -18.27 -5.04
C SER A 495 5.65 -17.79 -3.68
N ILE A 496 5.97 -16.50 -3.56
CA ILE A 496 6.41 -15.87 -2.31
C ILE A 496 5.26 -15.82 -1.28
N VAL A 497 4.07 -15.37 -1.67
CA VAL A 497 2.93 -15.19 -0.76
C VAL A 497 2.33 -16.53 -0.33
N LEU A 498 2.32 -17.55 -1.20
CA LEU A 498 1.89 -18.90 -0.86
C LEU A 498 2.83 -19.55 0.16
N GLN A 499 4.13 -19.23 0.17
CA GLN A 499 5.02 -19.65 1.26
C GLN A 499 4.67 -18.90 2.55
N ALA A 500 4.59 -17.57 2.50
CA ALA A 500 4.30 -16.74 3.68
C ALA A 500 2.92 -17.03 4.32
N THR A 501 1.92 -17.46 3.54
CA THR A 501 0.55 -17.76 4.02
C THR A 501 0.34 -19.21 4.46
N LYS A 502 1.37 -20.07 4.44
CA LYS A 502 1.38 -21.38 5.14
C LYS A 502 1.81 -21.27 6.60
N SER A 503 2.64 -20.28 6.94
CA SER A 503 3.26 -20.20 8.28
C SER A 503 2.29 -19.84 9.42
N GLY A 504 1.03 -19.51 9.13
CA GLY A 504 -0.03 -19.28 10.14
C GLY A 504 -0.58 -20.55 10.79
N ASP A 505 -0.10 -21.72 10.37
CA ASP A 505 -0.61 -23.03 10.82
C ASP A 505 0.35 -23.73 11.80
N VAL A 506 1.47 -23.09 12.15
CA VAL A 506 2.39 -23.50 13.23
C VAL A 506 2.06 -22.72 14.51
N PRO A 507 1.81 -23.37 15.66
CA PRO A 507 1.63 -22.67 16.94
C PRO A 507 2.94 -21.97 17.38
N PRO A 508 2.86 -20.85 18.13
CA PRO A 508 4.04 -20.04 18.44
C PRO A 508 5.03 -20.80 19.34
N ARG A 509 6.09 -21.35 18.73
CA ARG A 509 7.28 -21.79 19.47
C ARG A 509 8.06 -20.58 19.97
N SER A 510 8.58 -20.68 21.18
CA SER A 510 9.39 -19.66 21.82
C SER A 510 10.69 -19.36 21.05
N SER A 511 11.10 -18.09 21.12
CA SER A 511 12.46 -17.55 20.96
C SER A 511 13.44 -18.21 19.97
N THR A 512 13.94 -17.37 19.04
CA THR A 512 15.21 -17.51 18.31
C THR A 512 15.40 -18.73 17.42
N ARG A 513 15.29 -18.52 16.09
CA ARG A 513 16.25 -19.09 15.14
C ARG A 513 16.41 -18.24 13.89
N SER A 514 17.59 -18.29 13.30
CA SER A 514 17.97 -17.58 12.07
C SER A 514 17.37 -18.23 10.83
N LEU A 515 17.10 -17.42 9.80
CA LEU A 515 16.76 -17.90 8.45
C LEU A 515 18.04 -18.23 7.66
N PRO A 516 18.04 -19.29 6.82
CA PRO A 516 19.19 -19.62 5.97
C PRO A 516 19.36 -18.60 4.82
N ARG A 517 20.61 -18.36 4.43
CA ARG A 517 20.95 -17.60 3.21
C ARG A 517 20.54 -18.38 1.96
N PRO A 518 19.91 -17.76 0.95
CA PRO A 518 20.05 -18.18 -0.44
C PRO A 518 21.50 -17.91 -0.87
N VAL A 519 22.17 -18.90 -1.45
CA VAL A 519 23.48 -18.71 -2.08
C VAL A 519 23.26 -18.25 -3.52
N LEU A 520 23.49 -16.97 -3.79
CA LEU A 520 23.59 -16.47 -5.16
C LEU A 520 25.00 -16.76 -5.68
N SER A 521 25.16 -17.91 -6.33
CA SER A 521 26.35 -18.21 -7.13
C SER A 521 26.28 -17.41 -8.43
N ALA A 522 27.10 -16.37 -8.54
CA ALA A 522 27.33 -15.68 -9.81
C ALA A 522 28.46 -16.42 -10.56
N THR A 523 28.12 -17.11 -11.64
CA THR A 523 29.10 -17.76 -12.52
C THR A 523 29.70 -16.74 -13.48
N ALA A 524 31.00 -16.51 -13.38
CA ALA A 524 31.83 -15.91 -14.42
C ALA A 524 32.83 -16.96 -14.96
N GLU A 525 33.23 -16.76 -16.19
CA GLU A 525 33.90 -17.70 -17.11
C GLU A 525 35.20 -18.34 -16.62
N GLU A 526 35.45 -19.59 -17.01
CA GLU A 526 36.79 -20.13 -17.33
C GLU A 526 36.70 -21.22 -18.43
N PRO A 527 37.80 -21.56 -19.16
CA PRO A 527 37.70 -22.09 -20.53
C PRO A 527 37.95 -23.60 -20.75
N TYR A 528 37.16 -24.16 -21.68
CA TYR A 528 37.50 -25.13 -22.73
C TYR A 528 38.37 -26.40 -22.45
N ASN A 529 37.66 -27.52 -22.22
CA ASN A 529 37.83 -28.83 -22.92
C ASN A 529 39.11 -29.69 -22.62
N PRO A 530 39.23 -30.97 -23.11
CA PRO A 530 38.27 -32.07 -23.29
C PRO A 530 38.64 -33.37 -22.53
N ALA A 531 37.66 -34.20 -22.10
CA ALA A 531 37.87 -35.66 -21.90
C ALA A 531 36.57 -36.50 -21.86
N VAL A 532 36.61 -37.67 -22.53
CA VAL A 532 35.87 -38.95 -22.27
C VAL A 532 34.43 -38.85 -21.70
N ARG A 533 33.32 -39.01 -22.46
CA ARG A 533 32.83 -40.18 -23.25
C ARG A 533 32.39 -41.39 -22.40
N ILE A 534 31.07 -41.65 -22.26
CA ILE A 534 30.41 -43.00 -22.32
C ILE A 534 28.87 -42.92 -22.14
N THR A 535 28.19 -43.93 -22.70
CA THR A 535 26.74 -44.26 -22.89
C THR A 535 25.86 -44.42 -21.63
N ALA A 536 24.51 -44.61 -21.66
CA ALA A 536 23.36 -44.33 -22.60
C ALA A 536 22.04 -44.97 -22.01
N VAL A 537 20.94 -45.06 -22.80
CA VAL A 537 19.70 -45.88 -22.59
C VAL A 537 18.72 -45.34 -21.51
N SER A 538 17.47 -44.88 -21.79
CA SER A 538 16.18 -45.56 -22.17
C SER A 538 15.61 -46.49 -21.08
N ARG A 539 14.30 -46.77 -20.85
CA ARG A 539 12.94 -46.56 -21.47
C ARG A 539 11.93 -46.24 -20.32
N VAL A 540 10.75 -45.59 -20.43
CA VAL A 540 9.54 -45.70 -21.32
C VAL A 540 8.55 -46.84 -20.93
N ARG A 541 7.22 -46.56 -20.98
CA ARG A 541 6.00 -47.46 -20.91
C ARG A 541 5.49 -47.92 -19.49
N GLN A 542 4.19 -48.21 -19.22
CA GLN A 542 2.88 -47.98 -19.91
C GLN A 542 1.62 -48.23 -19.00
N GLN A 543 0.52 -47.47 -19.20
CA GLN A 543 -0.96 -47.78 -19.15
C GLN A 543 -1.66 -48.60 -18.00
N GLY A 544 -3.01 -48.44 -17.90
CA GLY A 544 -3.96 -49.04 -16.90
C GLY A 544 -4.60 -50.39 -17.34
N PRO A 545 -5.94 -50.69 -17.21
CA PRO A 545 -7.10 -49.80 -16.89
C PRO A 545 -8.33 -50.45 -16.12
N LEU A 546 -9.51 -49.77 -16.15
CA LEU A 546 -10.93 -50.27 -16.09
C LEU A 546 -11.82 -50.27 -14.79
N PHE A 547 -13.14 -50.32 -15.04
CA PHE A 547 -14.38 -50.07 -14.22
C PHE A 547 -15.27 -51.36 -14.13
N PRO A 548 -16.56 -51.43 -13.64
CA PRO A 548 -17.63 -50.45 -13.24
C PRO A 548 -18.20 -50.68 -11.79
N THR A 549 -19.45 -50.47 -11.29
CA THR A 549 -20.86 -50.27 -11.77
C THR A 549 -21.84 -49.56 -10.78
N ALA A 550 -22.87 -48.87 -11.32
CA ALA A 550 -24.28 -48.72 -10.85
C ALA A 550 -24.70 -47.98 -9.53
N GLY A 551 -25.93 -47.41 -9.54
CA GLY A 551 -26.68 -46.74 -8.43
C GLY A 551 -28.03 -47.46 -8.12
N PRO A 552 -29.20 -46.79 -7.82
CA PRO A 552 -29.57 -45.35 -7.79
C PRO A 552 -30.51 -44.94 -6.59
N ILE A 553 -31.55 -44.09 -6.81
CA ILE A 553 -32.68 -43.59 -5.93
C ILE A 553 -32.39 -42.21 -5.24
N SER A 554 -33.10 -41.06 -5.47
CA SER A 554 -34.53 -40.63 -5.31
C SER A 554 -34.92 -40.19 -3.87
N ALA A 555 -35.70 -39.13 -3.56
CA ALA A 555 -36.25 -37.95 -4.28
C ALA A 555 -36.90 -36.91 -3.30
N ASN A 556 -37.34 -35.73 -3.80
CA ASN A 556 -38.34 -34.79 -3.19
C ASN A 556 -37.98 -34.02 -1.87
N SER A 557 -38.67 -32.93 -1.45
CA SER A 557 -39.36 -31.81 -2.15
C SER A 557 -39.79 -30.67 -1.17
N ALA A 558 -40.06 -29.47 -1.70
CA ALA A 558 -40.89 -28.38 -1.11
C ALA A 558 -40.47 -27.71 0.25
N ALA A 559 -41.17 -26.67 0.76
CA ALA A 559 -41.47 -25.31 0.25
C ALA A 559 -42.21 -24.47 1.35
N ALA A 560 -42.31 -23.14 1.16
CA ALA A 560 -42.99 -22.12 2.00
C ALA A 560 -42.40 -21.86 3.42
N GLY A 561 -42.57 -20.67 4.03
CA GLY A 561 -43.04 -19.37 3.49
C GLY A 561 -43.53 -18.35 4.54
N VAL A 562 -43.85 -17.13 4.07
CA VAL A 562 -44.82 -16.15 4.64
C VAL A 562 -44.34 -15.10 5.71
N LEU A 563 -44.91 -13.87 5.58
CA LEU A 563 -44.98 -12.68 6.47
C LEU A 563 -43.79 -11.70 6.62
N GLN A 564 -44.00 -10.48 6.08
CA GLN A 564 -43.59 -9.18 6.68
C GLN A 564 -44.81 -8.57 7.42
N PRO A 565 -44.68 -7.46 8.18
CA PRO A 565 -45.05 -6.15 7.59
C PRO A 565 -44.11 -4.99 8.10
N PRO A 566 -44.49 -3.69 8.24
CA PRO A 566 -43.87 -2.68 7.38
C PRO A 566 -43.33 -1.40 8.07
N PHE A 567 -42.53 -0.59 7.37
CA PHE A 567 -42.41 0.85 7.64
C PHE A 567 -42.07 1.65 6.37
N GLN A 568 -42.62 2.86 6.22
CA GLN A 568 -42.33 3.78 5.11
C GLN A 568 -41.42 4.94 5.56
N MET A 569 -40.54 5.39 4.67
CA MET A 569 -40.02 6.76 4.66
C MET A 569 -40.07 7.35 3.25
N LYS A 570 -40.35 8.65 3.16
CA LYS A 570 -40.35 9.43 1.91
C LYS A 570 -39.03 10.21 1.75
N ASP A 571 -38.93 10.99 0.68
CA ASP A 571 -37.91 12.03 0.42
C ASP A 571 -36.49 11.57 0.07
N SER A 572 -36.40 10.73 -0.97
CA SER A 572 -35.17 10.54 -1.77
C SER A 572 -35.16 11.33 -3.09
N ALA A 573 -36.33 11.70 -3.63
CA ALA A 573 -36.49 12.13 -5.02
C ALA A 573 -35.68 13.39 -5.44
N ASN A 574 -35.66 14.43 -4.61
CA ASN A 574 -35.11 15.74 -5.01
C ASN A 574 -33.57 15.77 -5.09
N LYS A 575 -32.85 14.92 -4.34
CA LYS A 575 -31.37 14.88 -4.43
C LYS A 575 -30.91 14.30 -5.77
N THR A 576 -31.67 13.38 -6.35
CA THR A 576 -31.30 12.63 -7.58
C THR A 576 -31.25 13.49 -8.84
N ARG A 577 -31.88 14.68 -8.85
CA ARG A 577 -31.91 15.58 -10.02
C ARG A 577 -30.56 16.26 -10.26
N LEU A 578 -29.99 16.87 -9.23
CA LEU A 578 -28.70 17.60 -9.29
C LEU A 578 -27.54 16.72 -9.80
N TRP A 579 -27.52 15.44 -9.42
CA TRP A 579 -26.48 14.50 -9.86
C TRP A 579 -26.41 14.30 -11.38
N ARG A 580 -27.52 14.45 -12.12
CA ARG A 580 -27.52 14.27 -13.58
C ARG A 580 -26.76 15.36 -14.30
N GLU A 581 -26.89 16.60 -13.85
CA GLU A 581 -26.32 17.79 -14.51
C GLU A 581 -24.78 17.79 -14.38
N HIS A 582 -24.25 17.50 -13.19
CA HIS A 582 -22.80 17.34 -12.97
C HIS A 582 -22.20 16.14 -13.72
N LEU A 583 -22.91 15.01 -13.84
CA LEU A 583 -22.44 13.86 -14.61
C LEU A 583 -22.40 14.11 -16.13
N VAL A 584 -23.26 15.00 -16.65
CA VAL A 584 -23.22 15.42 -18.05
C VAL A 584 -22.06 16.38 -18.31
N ALA A 585 -21.77 17.31 -17.38
CA ALA A 585 -20.60 18.19 -17.47
C ALA A 585 -19.29 17.39 -17.53
N TYR A 586 -19.06 16.51 -16.55
CA TYR A 586 -17.82 15.70 -16.46
C TYR A 586 -17.58 14.81 -17.70
N ARG A 587 -18.65 14.35 -18.37
CA ARG A 587 -18.53 13.60 -19.63
C ARG A 587 -18.14 14.47 -20.82
N ARG A 588 -18.53 15.76 -20.85
CA ARG A 588 -18.16 16.69 -21.94
C ARG A 588 -16.66 17.01 -21.90
N ASP A 589 -16.13 17.33 -20.72
CA ASP A 589 -14.69 17.62 -20.55
C ASP A 589 -13.82 16.44 -21.03
N LEU A 590 -14.22 15.20 -20.69
CA LEU A 590 -13.53 13.99 -21.15
C LEU A 590 -13.62 13.74 -22.67
N SER A 591 -14.65 14.26 -23.36
CA SER A 591 -14.72 14.20 -24.83
C SER A 591 -13.91 15.31 -25.51
N ASP A 592 -13.90 16.53 -24.96
CA ASP A 592 -13.15 17.64 -25.56
C ASP A 592 -11.64 17.52 -25.32
N CYS A 593 -11.22 16.98 -24.17
CA CYS A 593 -9.82 16.58 -23.94
C CYS A 593 -9.34 15.47 -24.89
N ARG A 594 -10.23 14.63 -25.44
CA ARG A 594 -9.87 13.65 -26.48
C ARG A 594 -9.75 14.27 -27.87
N ARG A 595 -10.53 15.30 -28.18
CA ARG A 595 -10.45 16.02 -29.48
C ARG A 595 -9.20 16.88 -29.63
N ARG A 596 -8.65 17.41 -28.53
CA ARG A 596 -7.40 18.20 -28.53
C ARG A 596 -6.12 17.35 -28.50
N GLY A 597 -6.23 16.03 -28.63
CA GLY A 597 -5.10 15.09 -28.59
C GLY A 597 -4.63 14.59 -29.96
N SER A 598 -5.22 15.10 -31.05
CA SER A 598 -4.93 14.68 -32.42
C SER A 598 -5.07 15.86 -33.38
N ASP A 599 -3.99 16.63 -33.50
CA ASP A 599 -3.50 17.35 -34.70
C ASP A 599 -2.20 18.04 -34.26
N GLY A 600 -1.21 18.15 -35.15
CA GLY A 600 0.13 18.66 -34.81
C GLY A 600 0.82 19.33 -35.98
N GLU A 601 1.97 19.95 -35.68
CA GLU A 601 2.81 20.78 -36.58
C GLU A 601 2.21 22.20 -36.83
N GLU A 602 2.99 23.29 -36.93
CA GLU A 602 4.46 23.43 -37.01
C GLU A 602 4.97 24.80 -36.47
N SER A 603 6.11 24.79 -35.76
CA SER A 603 7.20 25.82 -35.70
C SER A 603 6.93 27.32 -35.35
N PRO A 604 7.99 28.12 -35.00
CA PRO A 604 7.85 29.36 -34.20
C PRO A 604 8.29 30.67 -34.89
N LEU A 605 7.94 31.84 -34.32
CA LEU A 605 8.66 33.12 -34.53
C LEU A 605 8.36 34.21 -33.46
N SER A 606 9.43 34.67 -32.79
CA SER A 606 9.72 36.01 -32.20
C SER A 606 8.73 36.83 -31.31
N PRO A 607 9.25 37.69 -30.39
CA PRO A 607 8.43 38.48 -29.46
C PRO A 607 8.12 39.91 -29.94
N ALA A 608 7.05 40.50 -29.38
CA ALA A 608 6.76 41.93 -29.45
C ALA A 608 6.31 42.48 -28.09
N GLY A 609 6.66 43.75 -27.84
CA GLY A 609 6.47 44.46 -26.57
C GLY A 609 5.14 45.24 -26.44
N PRO A 610 5.08 46.24 -25.54
CA PRO A 610 3.90 46.44 -24.70
C PRO A 610 3.01 47.63 -25.08
N ASN A 611 1.76 47.56 -24.63
CA ASN A 611 0.89 48.66 -24.16
C ASN A 611 -0.45 48.03 -23.71
N ALA A 612 -1.32 48.61 -22.88
CA ALA A 612 -1.28 49.63 -21.82
C ALA A 612 -2.74 50.05 -21.60
N MET A 613 -3.37 49.58 -20.52
CA MET A 613 -4.44 50.24 -19.76
C MET A 613 -4.69 49.48 -18.45
#